data_AF-A0A2H3K3J2-F1
#
_entry.id   AF-A0A2H3K3J2-F1
#
_cell.length_a   1.000
_cell.length_b   1.000
_cell.length_c   1.000
_cell.angle_alpha   90.00
_cell.angle_beta   90.00
_cell.angle_gamma   90.00
#
_symmetry.space_group_name_H-M   'P 1'
#
loop_
_entity.id
_entity.type
_entity.pdbx_description
1 polymer ?
#
loop_
_entity_poly.entity_id
_entity_poly.type
_entity_poly.pdbx_seq_one_letter_code
_entity_poly.pdbx_strand_id
1 'polypeptide(L)'
;FRCPSNQTDCCCPRLLFTQPDFVNQKSELEEYIMSQGHLCDYYPKYHCKLNFIEQYWGCAKLHYHTSPQTSDIDEMEDNVIQCLDDIHLLLICRYANQSAHYISAYTQGLTGAEAVWVNWKYHRHHTLPPYLVAELKQEGRK
;
A
#
# COMPACT_ATOMS: atom_id res chain seq x y z
N PHE A 1 -10.83 12.29 -20.10
CA PHE A 1 -11.69 12.35 -21.30
C PHE A 1 -12.75 13.42 -21.09
N ARG A 2 -12.94 14.35 -22.04
CA ARG A 2 -14.10 15.26 -22.04
C ARG A 2 -15.31 14.54 -22.64
N CYS A 3 -15.74 13.44 -22.03
CA CYS A 3 -16.93 12.71 -22.45
C CYS A 3 -18.10 13.00 -21.51
N PRO A 4 -19.35 12.92 -22.00
CA PRO A 4 -20.53 12.95 -21.14
C PRO A 4 -20.46 11.87 -20.07
N SER A 5 -20.86 12.21 -18.85
CA SER A 5 -21.04 11.25 -17.76
C SER A 5 -22.02 10.16 -18.22
N ASN A 6 -21.71 8.89 -17.96
CA ASN A 6 -22.54 7.70 -18.27
C ASN A 6 -22.54 7.21 -19.72
N GLN A 7 -21.77 7.81 -20.63
CA GLN A 7 -21.66 7.31 -22.01
C GLN A 7 -20.35 6.53 -22.23
N THR A 8 -20.46 5.27 -22.63
CA THR A 8 -19.30 4.37 -22.87
C THR A 8 -18.90 4.30 -24.34
N ASP A 9 -19.77 4.73 -25.26
CA ASP A 9 -19.57 4.75 -26.70
C ASP A 9 -19.27 6.14 -27.29
N CYS A 10 -19.00 7.14 -26.43
CA CYS A 10 -18.78 8.54 -26.84
C CYS A 10 -17.56 8.78 -27.75
N CYS A 11 -16.51 7.96 -27.62
CA CYS A 11 -15.28 8.08 -28.40
C CYS A 11 -14.52 6.75 -28.44
N CYS A 12 -13.69 6.57 -29.46
CA CYS A 12 -12.91 5.35 -29.67
C CYS A 12 -12.10 4.91 -28.42
N PRO A 13 -11.35 5.78 -27.73
CA PRO A 13 -10.64 5.38 -26.51
C PRO A 13 -11.58 4.86 -25.42
N ARG A 14 -12.69 5.55 -25.15
CA ARG A 14 -13.66 5.14 -24.12
C ARG A 14 -14.29 3.80 -24.47
N LEU A 15 -14.67 3.63 -25.73
CA LEU A 15 -15.25 2.39 -26.25
C LEU A 15 -14.28 1.23 -26.04
N LEU A 16 -13.02 1.37 -26.46
CA LEU A 16 -11.97 0.35 -26.32
C LEU A 16 -11.71 0.01 -24.84
N PHE A 17 -11.56 1.00 -23.96
CA PHE A 17 -11.33 0.77 -22.53
C PHE A 17 -12.51 0.08 -21.82
N THR A 18 -13.72 0.11 -22.41
CA THR A 18 -14.91 -0.55 -21.85
C THR A 18 -15.24 -1.87 -22.51
N GLN A 19 -14.51 -2.28 -23.56
CA GLN A 19 -14.76 -3.57 -24.19
C GLN A 19 -14.38 -4.72 -23.24
N PRO A 20 -15.15 -5.82 -23.23
CA PRO A 20 -14.92 -6.92 -22.29
C PRO A 20 -13.55 -7.60 -22.43
N ASP A 21 -12.99 -7.67 -23.64
CA ASP A 21 -11.65 -8.21 -23.88
C ASP A 21 -10.58 -7.37 -23.19
N PHE A 22 -10.62 -6.04 -23.31
CA PHE A 22 -9.66 -5.16 -22.63
C PHE A 22 -9.86 -5.11 -21.11
N VAL A 23 -11.09 -5.11 -20.62
CA VAL A 23 -11.38 -5.04 -19.18
C VAL A 23 -10.99 -6.34 -18.47
N ASN A 24 -11.19 -7.49 -19.11
CA ASN A 24 -10.89 -8.79 -18.52
C ASN A 24 -9.48 -9.30 -18.86
N GLN A 25 -8.75 -8.62 -19.76
CA GLN A 25 -7.37 -8.98 -20.08
C GLN A 25 -6.48 -8.71 -18.87
N LYS A 26 -5.83 -9.78 -18.38
CA LYS A 26 -4.82 -9.68 -17.33
C LYS A 26 -3.51 -9.21 -17.92
N SER A 27 -2.68 -8.58 -17.08
CA SER A 27 -1.32 -8.27 -17.49
C SER A 27 -0.50 -9.55 -17.62
N GLU A 28 0.50 -9.55 -18.50
CA GLU A 28 1.42 -10.69 -18.65
C GLU A 28 2.09 -11.06 -17.33
N LEU A 29 2.44 -10.06 -16.51
CA LEU A 29 3.00 -10.27 -15.17
C LEU A 29 2.01 -10.95 -14.22
N GLU A 30 0.74 -10.56 -14.24
CA GLU A 30 -0.30 -11.19 -13.43
C GLU A 30 -0.52 -12.65 -13.85
N GLU A 31 -0.60 -12.91 -15.16
CA GLU A 31 -0.72 -14.27 -15.69
C GLU A 31 0.48 -15.13 -15.27
N TYR A 32 1.70 -14.60 -15.38
CA TYR A 32 2.91 -15.29 -14.95
C TYR A 32 2.90 -15.59 -13.44
N ILE A 33 2.64 -14.60 -12.59
CA ILE A 33 2.61 -14.77 -11.12
C ILE A 33 1.56 -15.82 -10.73
N MET A 34 0.36 -15.74 -11.32
CA MET A 34 -0.71 -16.70 -11.06
C MET A 34 -0.37 -18.10 -11.57
N SER A 35 0.33 -18.22 -12.71
CA SER A 35 0.78 -19.52 -13.25
C SER A 35 1.74 -20.25 -12.31
N GLN A 36 2.50 -19.49 -11.50
CA GLN A 36 3.39 -20.04 -10.47
C GLN A 36 2.67 -20.35 -9.14
N GLY A 37 1.34 -20.14 -9.08
CA GLY A 37 0.54 -20.41 -7.87
C GLY A 37 0.57 -19.29 -6.83
N HIS A 38 1.04 -18.09 -7.20
CA HIS A 38 1.08 -16.93 -6.31
C HIS A 38 -0.14 -16.01 -6.49
N LEU A 39 -0.43 -15.21 -5.46
CA LEU A 39 -1.41 -14.13 -5.52
C LEU A 39 -0.74 -12.85 -6.08
N CYS A 40 -1.42 -12.18 -7.00
CA CYS A 40 -0.97 -10.91 -7.57
C CYS A 40 -1.79 -9.75 -7.00
N ASP A 41 -1.33 -9.16 -5.90
CA ASP A 41 -2.01 -8.05 -5.25
C ASP A 41 -1.59 -6.70 -5.84
N TYR A 42 -2.58 -5.88 -6.17
CA TYR A 42 -2.37 -4.51 -6.66
C TYR A 42 -2.64 -3.47 -5.57
N TYR A 43 -1.65 -2.63 -5.31
CA TYR A 43 -1.80 -1.51 -4.38
C TYR A 43 -2.34 -0.26 -5.08
N PRO A 44 -3.25 0.49 -4.43
CA PRO A 44 -3.68 1.79 -4.93
C PRO A 44 -2.52 2.75 -5.14
N LYS A 45 -2.53 3.46 -6.28
CA LYS A 45 -1.49 4.45 -6.60
C LYS A 45 -1.46 5.57 -5.54
N TYR A 46 -0.26 5.98 -5.13
CA TYR A 46 0.00 7.03 -4.11
C TYR A 46 -0.40 6.67 -2.67
N HIS A 47 -0.68 5.40 -2.38
CA HIS A 47 -0.97 4.91 -1.03
C HIS A 47 0.16 4.03 -0.47
N CYS A 48 1.39 4.57 -0.41
CA CYS A 48 2.57 3.86 0.13
C CYS A 48 2.38 3.25 1.53
N LYS A 49 1.46 3.81 2.35
CA LYS A 49 1.11 3.32 3.69
C LYS A 49 0.51 1.92 3.69
N LEU A 50 -0.03 1.48 2.54
CA LEU A 50 -0.62 0.15 2.38
C LEU A 50 0.41 -0.93 2.08
N ASN A 51 1.63 -0.55 1.69
CA ASN A 51 2.70 -1.48 1.41
C ASN A 51 3.72 -1.46 2.55
N PHE A 52 3.77 -2.54 3.34
CA PHE A 52 4.65 -2.59 4.51
C PHE A 52 6.14 -2.57 4.14
N ILE A 53 6.50 -2.93 2.91
CA ILE A 53 7.90 -2.94 2.45
C ILE A 53 8.51 -1.52 2.48
N GLU A 54 7.68 -0.48 2.35
CA GLU A 54 8.14 0.92 2.42
C GLU A 54 8.68 1.25 3.82
N GLN A 55 8.06 0.71 4.87
CA GLN A 55 8.55 0.87 6.25
C GLN A 55 9.81 0.04 6.51
N TYR A 56 9.85 -1.18 5.95
CA TYR A 56 11.02 -2.04 6.00
C TYR A 56 12.26 -1.36 5.37
N TRP A 57 12.11 -0.84 4.15
CA TRP A 57 13.16 -0.06 3.48
C TRP A 57 13.53 1.22 4.23
N GLY A 58 12.55 1.90 4.83
CA GLY A 58 12.80 3.06 5.69
C GLY A 58 13.70 2.74 6.88
N CYS A 59 13.48 1.58 7.53
CA CYS A 59 14.31 1.10 8.62
C CYS A 59 15.72 0.72 8.14
N ALA A 60 15.82 -0.04 7.05
CA ALA A 60 17.11 -0.45 6.47
C ALA A 60 17.95 0.78 6.09
N LYS A 61 17.33 1.79 5.48
CA LYS A 61 17.99 3.04 5.12
C LYS A 61 18.48 3.82 6.34
N LEU A 62 17.73 3.80 7.45
CA LEU A 62 18.17 4.42 8.70
C LEU A 62 19.43 3.73 9.23
N HIS A 63 19.48 2.40 9.24
CA HIS A 63 20.67 1.64 9.64
C HIS A 63 21.86 1.96 8.73
N TYR A 64 21.64 1.97 7.41
CA TYR A 64 22.66 2.33 6.44
C TYR A 64 23.18 3.76 6.61
N HIS A 65 22.31 4.74 6.93
CA HIS A 65 22.77 6.10 7.22
C HIS A 65 23.64 6.20 8.47
N THR A 66 23.50 5.27 9.41
CA THR A 66 24.32 5.21 10.63
C THR A 66 25.58 4.38 10.47
N SER A 67 25.73 3.62 9.38
CA SER A 67 26.91 2.84 9.10
C SER A 67 28.09 3.74 8.67
N PRO A 68 29.32 3.23 8.71
CA PRO A 68 30.46 3.90 8.09
C PRO A 68 30.22 4.20 6.61
N GLN A 69 30.83 5.27 6.12
CA GLN A 69 30.80 5.60 4.69
C GLN A 69 31.65 4.59 3.92
N THR A 70 31.06 4.01 2.89
CA THR A 70 31.75 3.12 1.95
C THR A 70 32.33 3.92 0.78
N SER A 71 33.42 3.41 0.21
CA SER A 71 34.08 3.99 -0.97
C SER A 71 33.97 3.10 -2.21
N ASP A 72 33.61 1.84 -2.02
CA ASP A 72 33.49 0.83 -3.04
C ASP A 72 32.05 0.33 -3.17
N ILE A 73 31.68 -0.14 -4.37
CA ILE A 73 30.33 -0.59 -4.66
C ILE A 73 30.03 -1.94 -4.03
N ASP A 74 31.01 -2.85 -3.96
CA ASP A 74 30.83 -4.17 -3.37
C ASP A 74 30.67 -4.02 -1.85
N GLU A 75 31.49 -3.16 -1.22
CA GLU A 75 31.33 -2.79 0.19
C GLU A 75 29.96 -2.15 0.48
N MET A 76 29.45 -1.33 -0.45
CA MET A 76 28.12 -0.73 -0.33
C MET A 76 27.01 -1.79 -0.40
N GLU A 77 27.11 -2.74 -1.34
CA GLU A 77 26.13 -3.83 -1.49
C GLU A 77 26.10 -4.71 -0.24
N ASP A 78 27.25 -5.14 0.26
CA ASP A 78 27.37 -5.94 1.48
C ASP A 78 26.75 -5.23 2.69
N ASN A 79 26.99 -3.92 2.82
CA ASN A 79 26.42 -3.12 3.89
C ASN A 79 24.89 -2.99 3.78
N VAL A 80 24.35 -2.84 2.56
CA VAL A 80 22.90 -2.82 2.33
C VAL A 80 22.28 -4.15 2.74
N ILE A 81 22.89 -5.29 2.36
CA ILE A 81 22.42 -6.63 2.73
C ILE A 81 22.42 -6.80 4.26
N GLN A 82 23.51 -6.42 4.94
CA GLN A 82 23.59 -6.47 6.40
C GLN A 82 22.49 -5.62 7.07
N CYS A 83 22.28 -4.39 6.59
CA CYS A 83 21.24 -3.51 7.11
C CYS A 83 19.81 -4.09 6.94
N LEU A 84 19.59 -4.85 5.87
CA LEU A 84 18.32 -5.52 5.58
C LEU A 84 18.10 -6.74 6.49
N ASP A 85 19.15 -7.52 6.73
CA ASP A 85 19.13 -8.72 7.58
C ASP A 85 19.03 -8.38 9.08
N ASP A 86 19.55 -7.23 9.49
CA ASP A 86 19.49 -6.74 10.88
C ASP A 86 18.06 -6.40 11.34
N ILE A 87 17.11 -6.29 10.41
CA ILE A 87 15.73 -5.96 10.75
C ILE A 87 15.01 -7.19 11.32
N HIS A 88 14.73 -7.14 12.63
CA HIS A 88 14.01 -8.21 13.31
C HIS A 88 12.63 -8.52 12.70
N LEU A 89 12.31 -9.81 12.59
CA LEU A 89 11.02 -10.31 12.11
C LEU A 89 9.82 -9.67 12.83
N LEU A 90 9.92 -9.46 14.15
CA LEU A 90 8.87 -8.80 14.93
C LEU A 90 8.54 -7.40 14.41
N LEU A 91 9.54 -6.66 13.93
CA LEU A 91 9.37 -5.33 13.36
C LEU A 91 8.68 -5.41 12.00
N ILE A 92 9.04 -6.38 11.16
CA ILE A 92 8.37 -6.68 9.88
C ILE A 92 6.89 -6.99 10.11
N CYS A 93 6.57 -7.84 11.09
CA CYS A 93 5.18 -8.14 11.45
C CYS A 93 4.42 -6.89 11.92
N ARG A 94 5.07 -5.99 12.67
CA ARG A 94 4.46 -4.71 13.08
C ARG A 94 4.17 -3.81 11.89
N TYR A 95 5.07 -3.74 10.90
CA TYR A 95 4.83 -2.97 9.67
C TYR A 95 3.67 -3.53 8.86
N ALA A 96 3.58 -4.86 8.72
CA ALA A 96 2.46 -5.52 8.05
C ALA A 96 1.13 -5.21 8.76
N ASN A 97 1.10 -5.30 10.09
CA ASN A 97 -0.08 -4.95 10.88
C ASN A 97 -0.47 -3.46 10.73
N GLN A 98 0.51 -2.55 10.70
CA GLN A 98 0.26 -1.13 10.47
C GLN A 98 -0.40 -0.90 9.11
N SER A 99 0.10 -1.54 8.04
CA SER A 99 -0.51 -1.47 6.71
C SER A 99 -1.93 -2.07 6.70
N ALA A 100 -2.16 -3.18 7.40
CA ALA A 100 -3.49 -3.76 7.56
C ALA A 100 -4.49 -2.82 8.25
N HIS A 101 -4.05 -2.04 9.25
CA HIS A 101 -4.90 -1.03 9.88
C HIS A 101 -5.30 0.08 8.90
N TYR A 102 -4.37 0.56 8.07
CA TYR A 102 -4.69 1.52 7.01
C TYR A 102 -5.66 0.95 5.98
N ILE A 103 -5.48 -0.32 5.58
CA ILE A 103 -6.42 -1.03 4.70
C ILE A 103 -7.81 -1.05 5.34
N SER A 104 -7.92 -1.45 6.61
CA SER A 104 -9.18 -1.47 7.36
C SER A 104 -9.84 -0.08 7.49
N ALA A 105 -9.06 0.99 7.61
CA ALA A 105 -9.59 2.34 7.68
C ALA A 105 -10.18 2.78 6.33
N TYR A 106 -9.45 2.52 5.24
CA TYR A 106 -9.90 2.87 3.89
C TYR A 106 -11.07 2.04 3.40
N THR A 107 -11.16 0.75 3.75
CA THR A 107 -12.33 -0.08 3.42
C THR A 107 -13.61 0.45 4.08
N GLN A 108 -13.48 1.15 5.21
CA GLN A 108 -14.60 1.83 5.88
C GLN A 108 -14.83 3.27 5.37
N GLY A 109 -14.09 3.70 4.34
CA GLY A 109 -14.25 4.99 3.68
C GLY A 109 -13.73 6.18 4.49
N LEU A 110 -12.71 5.97 5.34
CA LEU A 110 -11.97 7.07 5.96
C LEU A 110 -11.01 7.71 4.96
N THR A 111 -10.79 9.01 5.09
CA THR A 111 -9.76 9.75 4.35
C THR A 111 -8.36 9.47 4.88
N GLY A 112 -7.33 9.93 4.17
CA GLY A 112 -5.93 9.79 4.62
C GLY A 112 -5.66 10.43 5.98
N ALA A 113 -6.19 11.63 6.24
CA ALA A 113 -6.01 12.34 7.50
C ALA A 113 -6.73 11.63 8.66
N GLU A 114 -7.97 11.19 8.42
CA GLU A 114 -8.74 10.43 9.41
C GLU A 114 -8.06 9.09 9.72
N ALA A 115 -7.61 8.34 8.71
CA ALA A 115 -6.93 7.07 8.91
C ALA A 115 -5.66 7.22 9.78
N VAL A 116 -4.88 8.29 9.58
CA VAL A 116 -3.71 8.60 10.43
C VAL A 116 -4.14 8.85 11.87
N TRP A 117 -5.12 9.73 12.09
CA TRP A 117 -5.57 10.07 13.43
C TRP A 117 -6.18 8.86 14.16
N VAL A 118 -6.98 8.06 13.46
CA VAL A 118 -7.64 6.88 14.02
C VAL A 118 -6.62 5.81 14.38
N ASN A 119 -5.63 5.55 13.52
CA ASN A 119 -4.56 4.60 13.84
C ASN A 119 -3.70 5.06 15.02
N TRP A 120 -3.51 6.37 15.19
CA TRP A 120 -2.84 6.92 16.37
C TRP A 120 -3.70 6.75 17.65
N LYS A 121 -4.97 7.18 17.60
CA LYS A 121 -5.89 7.14 18.75
C LYS A 121 -6.17 5.72 19.21
N TYR A 122 -6.36 4.80 18.29
CA TYR A 122 -6.73 3.41 18.53
C TYR A 122 -5.61 2.42 18.21
N HIS A 123 -4.34 2.80 18.44
CA HIS A 123 -3.16 1.97 18.14
C HIS A 123 -3.15 0.57 18.78
N ARG A 124 -3.93 0.37 19.85
CA ARG A 124 -4.06 -0.94 20.53
C ARG A 124 -5.08 -1.87 19.87
N HIS A 125 -5.96 -1.35 19.02
CA HIS A 125 -6.98 -2.15 18.35
C HIS A 125 -6.42 -2.68 17.03
N HIS A 126 -6.48 -4.00 16.84
CA HIS A 126 -6.03 -4.68 15.62
C HIS A 126 -6.91 -4.36 14.39
N THR A 127 -8.13 -3.90 14.62
CA THR A 127 -9.07 -3.51 13.57
C THR A 127 -10.00 -2.47 14.16
N LEU A 128 -10.36 -1.48 13.36
CA LEU A 128 -11.28 -0.42 13.77
C LEU A 128 -12.72 -0.95 13.68
N PRO A 129 -13.43 -1.09 14.80
CA PRO A 129 -14.81 -1.52 14.77
C PRO A 129 -15.68 -0.53 13.97
N PRO A 130 -16.62 -1.02 13.13
CA PRO A 130 -17.47 -0.17 12.30
C PRO A 130 -18.24 0.91 13.06
N TYR A 131 -18.64 0.63 14.30
CA TYR A 131 -19.36 1.61 15.13
C TYR A 131 -18.49 2.83 15.48
N LEU A 132 -17.19 2.65 15.74
CA LEU A 132 -16.27 3.76 16.01
C LEU A 132 -16.10 4.64 14.78
N VAL A 133 -16.04 4.04 13.59
CA VAL A 133 -15.94 4.82 12.34
C VAL A 133 -17.22 5.61 12.09
N ALA A 134 -18.39 5.03 12.42
CA ALA A 134 -19.67 5.73 12.31
C ALA A 134 -19.74 6.95 13.26
N GLU A 135 -19.29 6.82 14.51
CA GLU A 135 -19.21 7.93 15.47
C GLU A 135 -18.32 9.07 14.96
N LEU A 136 -17.13 8.73 14.45
CA LEU A 136 -16.18 9.72 13.93
C LEU A 136 -16.72 10.50 12.73
N LYS A 137 -17.45 9.82 11.84
CA LYS A 137 -18.12 10.47 10.70
C LYS A 137 -19.27 11.39 11.13
N GLN A 138 -19.88 11.16 12.30
CA GLN A 138 -20.90 12.05 12.87
C GLN A 138 -20.27 13.26 13.55
N GLU A 139 -19.13 13.10 14.21
CA GLU A 139 -18.40 14.20 14.87
C GLU A 139 -17.76 15.16 13.86
N GLY A 140 -17.16 14.65 12.77
CA GLY A 140 -16.52 15.48 11.73
C GLY A 140 -17.49 16.21 10.79
N ARG A 141 -18.81 15.99 10.93
CA ARG A 141 -19.88 16.65 10.15
C ARG A 141 -20.56 17.81 10.89
N LYS A 142 -20.16 18.08 12.14
CA LYS A 142 -20.57 19.27 12.90
C LYS A 142 -19.55 20.38 12.72
#